data_AF-A0A965GW07-F1
#
_entry.id   AF-A0A965GW07-F1
#
_cell.length_a   1.000
_cell.length_b   1.000
_cell.length_c   1.000
_cell.angle_alpha   90.00
_cell.angle_beta   90.00
_cell.angle_gamma   90.00
#
_symmetry.space_group_name_H-M   'P 1'
#
loop_
_entity.id
_entity.type
_entity.pdbx_description
1 polymer ?
#
loop_
_entity_poly.entity_id
_entity_poly.type
_entity_poly.pdbx_seq_one_letter_code
_entity_poly.pdbx_strand_id
1 'polypeptide(L)'
;MHLSQLDSAHLDALRAATRRGAAASATDRAQILAKARLLLLDTIGCVLSGRSSAPVQAFEVSLAGIDSGRFCFPGGPGLSTSAAASLAAMASAWDEGCEGLPYAHGRPALALTGALLAIGVSRRLSIGRVLDSLVAGYEVGARAGGWLRIAPDMHVDGNWPAMGVAAGVGHLLELSPALRWNAVAMVACQLPASLYLPIRTGDDARNTYPAHAAVLGMQAALASAAGISAPEQAIADYARNRAHPDGRPAPAQDRWFILESYFKPHAGVRHAHYGLEAALSIRHQLHARTSSICRARLRVYPEATIYAGNRNPHAPITAQFSLSLGVAAGLRFGAMDPDLFRDERLNDPELRRLEQLVDIEPVPEWGQAQQRAAHLQVETSDGAVFEHSVDTLPGSPERPLTAEQVVEKFVRYSASSLNRTSAERFCSAMLHATEETDFASVWHELMT
;
A
#
# COMPACT_ATOMS: atom_id res chain seq x y z
N MET A 1 35.96 -9.96 6.10
CA MET A 1 35.27 -8.71 6.51
C MET A 1 34.20 -9.11 7.52
N HIS A 2 34.37 -8.78 8.80
CA HIS A 2 33.41 -9.15 9.84
C HIS A 2 32.14 -8.28 9.69
N LEU A 3 30.96 -8.91 9.69
CA LEU A 3 29.68 -8.23 9.79
C LEU A 3 29.59 -7.51 11.14
N SER A 4 28.99 -6.33 11.19
CA SER A 4 28.70 -5.69 12.48
C SER A 4 27.69 -6.56 13.25
N GLN A 5 27.71 -6.52 14.59
CA GLN A 5 26.73 -7.26 15.40
C GLN A 5 25.29 -6.82 15.10
N LEU A 6 25.09 -5.55 14.72
CA LEU A 6 23.79 -5.00 14.32
C LEU A 6 23.28 -5.64 13.02
N ASP A 7 24.14 -5.77 12.00
CA ASP A 7 23.78 -6.43 10.75
C ASP A 7 23.42 -7.90 10.97
N SER A 8 24.10 -8.58 11.89
CA SER A 8 23.81 -9.99 12.23
C SER A 8 22.38 -10.17 12.74
N ALA A 9 21.92 -9.32 13.67
CA ALA A 9 20.58 -9.43 14.24
C ALA A 9 19.49 -9.19 13.18
N HIS A 10 19.71 -8.23 12.28
CA HIS A 10 18.79 -7.97 11.16
C HIS A 10 18.74 -9.14 10.18
N LEU A 11 19.89 -9.69 9.80
CA LEU A 11 19.96 -10.85 8.91
C LEU A 11 19.28 -12.08 9.52
N ASP A 12 19.45 -12.32 10.82
CA ASP A 12 18.81 -13.44 11.52
C ASP A 12 17.29 -13.25 11.58
N ALA A 13 16.81 -12.06 11.90
CA ALA A 13 15.37 -11.75 11.91
C ALA A 13 14.76 -11.90 10.51
N LEU A 14 15.44 -11.42 9.46
CA LEU A 14 14.98 -11.52 8.08
C LEU A 14 14.98 -12.98 7.60
N ARG A 15 16.04 -13.73 7.90
CA ARG A 15 16.17 -15.17 7.57
C ARG A 15 15.16 -16.02 8.31
N ALA A 16 14.81 -15.65 9.54
CA ALA A 16 13.70 -16.29 10.26
C ALA A 16 12.38 -16.03 9.54
N ALA A 17 12.13 -14.80 9.07
CA ALA A 17 10.91 -14.45 8.35
C ALA A 17 10.77 -15.19 7.00
N THR A 18 11.86 -15.41 6.24
CA THR A 18 11.79 -16.21 4.98
C THR A 18 11.41 -17.67 5.21
N ARG A 19 11.49 -18.16 6.44
CA ARG A 19 11.11 -19.53 6.81
C ARG A 19 9.65 -19.65 7.24
N ARG A 20 9.01 -18.54 7.58
CA ARG A 20 7.68 -18.53 8.19
C ARG A 20 6.58 -18.46 7.14
N GLY A 21 5.59 -19.33 7.26
CA GLY A 21 4.21 -19.03 6.86
C GLY A 21 3.42 -18.52 8.08
N ALA A 22 2.10 -18.66 8.13
CA ALA A 22 1.33 -18.36 9.35
C ALA A 22 1.43 -19.50 10.42
N ALA A 23 2.59 -20.15 10.52
CA ALA A 23 2.86 -21.19 11.51
C ALA A 23 3.18 -20.55 12.88
N ALA A 24 2.12 -20.21 13.61
CA ALA A 24 2.15 -19.60 14.94
C ALA A 24 1.31 -20.45 15.93
N SER A 25 1.08 -19.97 17.16
CA SER A 25 0.06 -20.57 18.02
C SER A 25 -1.30 -20.59 17.29
N ALA A 26 -2.20 -21.52 17.64
CA ALA A 26 -3.49 -21.65 16.94
C ALA A 26 -4.30 -20.33 16.94
N THR A 27 -4.28 -19.62 18.07
CA THR A 27 -4.93 -18.31 18.22
C THR A 27 -4.27 -17.24 17.35
N ASP A 28 -2.95 -17.17 17.33
CA ASP A 28 -2.22 -16.20 16.49
C ASP A 28 -2.42 -16.50 15.01
N ARG A 29 -2.40 -17.77 14.60
CA ARG A 29 -2.64 -18.17 13.20
C ARG A 29 -4.01 -17.69 12.73
N ALA A 30 -5.06 -17.87 13.52
CA ALA A 30 -6.41 -17.43 13.15
C ALA A 30 -6.46 -15.90 12.94
N GLN A 31 -5.85 -15.12 13.83
CA GLN A 31 -5.79 -13.65 13.71
C GLN A 31 -4.96 -13.22 12.49
N ILE A 32 -3.81 -13.85 12.26
CA ILE A 32 -2.93 -13.59 11.12
C ILE A 32 -3.66 -13.87 9.81
N LEU A 33 -4.33 -15.02 9.69
CA LEU A 33 -5.06 -15.38 8.48
C LEU A 33 -6.27 -14.45 8.25
N ALA A 34 -6.99 -14.07 9.30
CA ALA A 34 -8.08 -13.09 9.20
C ALA A 34 -7.56 -11.73 8.67
N LYS A 35 -6.44 -11.25 9.22
CA LYS A 35 -5.79 -10.00 8.76
C LYS A 35 -5.28 -10.12 7.32
N ALA A 36 -4.68 -11.25 6.96
CA ALA A 36 -4.19 -11.53 5.61
C ALA A 36 -5.33 -11.54 4.57
N ARG A 37 -6.51 -12.09 4.91
CA ARG A 37 -7.70 -12.05 4.05
C ARG A 37 -8.17 -10.63 3.81
N LEU A 38 -8.28 -9.83 4.87
CA LEU A 38 -8.67 -8.42 4.76
C LEU A 38 -7.68 -7.62 3.92
N LEU A 39 -6.38 -7.89 4.08
CA LEU A 39 -5.33 -7.22 3.32
C LEU A 39 -5.35 -7.57 1.84
N LEU A 40 -5.55 -8.86 1.52
CA LEU A 40 -5.69 -9.33 0.16
C LEU A 40 -6.94 -8.71 -0.50
N LEU A 41 -8.06 -8.69 0.22
CA LEU A 41 -9.31 -8.06 -0.23
C LEU A 41 -9.13 -6.55 -0.48
N ASP A 42 -8.58 -5.81 0.50
CA ASP A 42 -8.31 -4.37 0.42
C ASP A 42 -7.46 -4.03 -0.81
N THR A 43 -6.38 -4.78 -1.02
CA THR A 43 -5.46 -4.54 -2.13
C THR A 43 -6.10 -4.88 -3.47
N ILE A 44 -6.87 -5.98 -3.58
CA ILE A 44 -7.62 -6.31 -4.82
C ILE A 44 -8.65 -5.22 -5.14
N GLY A 45 -9.34 -4.67 -4.14
CA GLY A 45 -10.23 -3.53 -4.35
C GLY A 45 -9.50 -2.33 -4.96
N CYS A 46 -8.28 -2.03 -4.47
CA CYS A 46 -7.44 -1.00 -5.06
C CYS A 46 -6.97 -1.33 -6.48
N VAL A 47 -6.67 -2.60 -6.78
CA VAL A 47 -6.33 -3.06 -8.15
C VAL A 47 -7.47 -2.74 -9.11
N LEU A 48 -8.70 -3.11 -8.75
CA LEU A 48 -9.89 -2.89 -9.59
C LEU A 48 -10.18 -1.40 -9.78
N SER A 49 -10.00 -0.59 -8.72
CA SER A 49 -10.12 0.86 -8.78
C SER A 49 -9.10 1.48 -9.73
N GLY A 50 -7.80 1.22 -9.51
CA GLY A 50 -6.74 1.82 -10.32
C GLY A 50 -6.80 1.37 -11.78
N ARG A 51 -7.18 0.11 -12.03
CA ARG A 51 -7.39 -0.44 -13.37
C ARG A 51 -8.51 0.25 -14.15
N SER A 52 -9.46 0.90 -13.48
CA SER A 52 -10.52 1.66 -14.17
C SER A 52 -10.00 2.95 -14.84
N SER A 53 -8.78 3.40 -14.53
CA SER A 53 -8.19 4.58 -15.15
C SER A 53 -7.72 4.32 -16.58
N ALA A 54 -7.95 5.29 -17.48
CA ALA A 54 -7.61 5.16 -18.90
C ALA A 54 -6.12 4.84 -19.17
N PRO A 55 -5.13 5.47 -18.50
CA PRO A 55 -3.73 5.12 -18.70
C PRO A 55 -3.42 3.66 -18.32
N VAL A 56 -4.04 3.14 -17.25
CA VAL A 56 -3.82 1.76 -16.81
C VAL A 56 -4.47 0.77 -17.76
N GLN A 57 -5.65 1.06 -18.32
CA GLN A 57 -6.27 0.25 -19.37
C GLN A 57 -5.43 0.23 -20.66
N ALA A 58 -4.90 1.38 -21.08
CA ALA A 58 -4.02 1.46 -22.24
C ALA A 58 -2.71 0.67 -22.02
N PHE A 59 -2.18 0.72 -20.80
CA PHE A 59 -1.03 -0.10 -20.41
C PHE A 59 -1.36 -1.60 -20.39
N GLU A 60 -2.53 -2.00 -19.88
CA GLU A 60 -3.02 -3.39 -19.93
C GLU A 60 -3.08 -3.93 -21.37
N VAL A 61 -3.63 -3.15 -22.31
CA VAL A 61 -3.67 -3.52 -23.74
C VAL A 61 -2.25 -3.63 -24.32
N SER A 62 -1.36 -2.69 -23.97
CA SER A 62 0.03 -2.71 -24.42
C SER A 62 0.79 -3.94 -23.92
N LEU A 63 0.59 -4.31 -22.65
CA LEU A 63 1.14 -5.54 -22.06
C LEU A 63 0.61 -6.78 -22.77
N ALA A 64 -0.69 -6.86 -23.03
CA ALA A 64 -1.30 -7.99 -23.74
C ALA A 64 -0.73 -8.16 -25.16
N GLY A 65 -0.32 -7.06 -25.81
CA GLY A 65 0.29 -7.11 -27.14
C GLY A 65 1.67 -7.79 -27.19
N ILE A 66 2.41 -7.81 -26.08
CA ILE A 66 3.77 -8.38 -26.01
C ILE A 66 3.88 -9.63 -25.12
N ASP A 67 3.02 -9.75 -24.11
CA ASP A 67 3.08 -10.77 -23.06
C ASP A 67 1.65 -11.27 -22.73
N SER A 68 0.98 -11.76 -23.77
CA SER A 68 -0.38 -12.33 -23.68
C SER A 68 -0.42 -13.66 -22.92
N GLY A 69 -1.60 -14.00 -22.41
CA GLY A 69 -1.81 -15.26 -21.70
C GLY A 69 -3.27 -15.51 -21.33
N ARG A 70 -3.49 -16.32 -20.29
CA ARG A 70 -4.85 -16.77 -19.88
C ARG A 70 -5.40 -16.03 -18.67
N PHE A 71 -4.59 -15.25 -17.97
CA PHE A 71 -5.08 -14.50 -16.82
C PHE A 71 -5.86 -13.29 -17.33
N CYS A 72 -7.11 -13.13 -16.88
CA CYS A 72 -7.91 -11.97 -17.22
C CYS A 72 -8.40 -11.27 -15.94
N PHE A 73 -8.33 -9.94 -15.95
CA PHE A 73 -9.17 -9.12 -15.08
C PHE A 73 -10.58 -9.00 -15.69
N PRO A 74 -11.61 -8.64 -14.91
CA PRO A 74 -12.96 -8.46 -15.42
C PRO A 74 -13.02 -7.53 -16.65
N GLY A 75 -13.48 -8.05 -17.78
CA GLY A 75 -13.56 -7.32 -19.05
C GLY A 75 -12.22 -6.94 -19.70
N GLY A 76 -11.09 -7.46 -19.22
CA GLY A 76 -9.75 -7.19 -19.77
C GLY A 76 -9.26 -8.22 -20.79
N PRO A 77 -8.18 -7.91 -21.53
CA PRO A 77 -7.49 -8.89 -22.38
C PRO A 77 -6.78 -9.96 -21.55
N GLY A 78 -6.40 -11.06 -22.22
CA GLY A 78 -5.62 -12.13 -21.62
C GLY A 78 -4.15 -11.75 -21.46
N LEU A 79 -3.63 -11.84 -20.24
CA LEU A 79 -2.26 -11.54 -19.85
C LEU A 79 -1.51 -12.81 -19.44
N SER A 80 -0.19 -12.81 -19.63
CA SER A 80 0.68 -13.75 -18.95
C SER A 80 0.61 -13.55 -17.43
N THR A 81 1.06 -14.53 -16.66
CA THR A 81 1.14 -14.39 -15.20
C THR A 81 2.06 -13.23 -14.78
N SER A 82 3.13 -12.97 -15.53
CA SER A 82 4.07 -11.87 -15.22
C SER A 82 3.44 -10.50 -15.53
N ALA A 83 2.80 -10.38 -16.70
CA ALA A 83 2.08 -9.17 -17.08
C ALA A 83 0.92 -8.86 -16.12
N ALA A 84 0.16 -9.89 -15.71
CA ALA A 84 -0.91 -9.73 -14.73
C ALA A 84 -0.39 -9.27 -13.35
N ALA A 85 0.74 -9.82 -12.88
CA ALA A 85 1.37 -9.39 -11.63
C ALA A 85 1.85 -7.93 -11.69
N SER A 86 2.49 -7.55 -12.80
CA SER A 86 2.94 -6.18 -13.08
C SER A 86 1.76 -5.21 -13.07
N LEU A 87 0.70 -5.51 -13.83
CA LEU A 87 -0.50 -4.67 -13.89
C LEU A 87 -1.19 -4.55 -12.52
N ALA A 88 -1.38 -5.66 -11.80
CA ALA A 88 -1.99 -5.63 -10.47
C ALA A 88 -1.19 -4.76 -9.50
N ALA A 89 0.13 -4.93 -9.42
CA ALA A 89 0.97 -4.15 -8.53
C ALA A 89 0.91 -2.65 -8.86
N MET A 90 1.02 -2.27 -10.13
CA MET A 90 0.86 -0.87 -10.56
C MET A 90 -0.52 -0.31 -10.23
N ALA A 91 -1.58 -1.03 -10.61
CA ALA A 91 -2.95 -0.58 -10.44
C ALA A 91 -3.33 -0.41 -8.96
N SER A 92 -2.84 -1.29 -8.08
CA SER A 92 -3.10 -1.17 -6.64
C SER A 92 -2.62 0.18 -6.08
N ALA A 93 -1.49 0.69 -6.55
CA ALA A 93 -0.91 1.94 -6.07
C ALA A 93 -1.53 3.20 -6.68
N TRP A 94 -2.37 3.04 -7.72
CA TRP A 94 -2.80 4.15 -8.57
C TRP A 94 -3.54 5.26 -7.81
N ASP A 95 -4.40 4.86 -6.87
CA ASP A 95 -5.21 5.79 -6.07
C ASP A 95 -4.59 6.09 -4.70
N GLU A 96 -3.44 5.48 -4.38
CA GLU A 96 -2.83 5.49 -3.04
C GLU A 96 -3.73 5.02 -1.90
N GLY A 97 -4.73 4.20 -2.20
CA GLY A 97 -5.70 3.71 -1.21
C GLY A 97 -5.29 2.46 -0.43
N CYS A 98 -4.16 1.82 -0.71
CA CYS A 98 -3.80 0.52 -0.09
C CYS A 98 -3.37 0.61 1.38
N GLU A 99 -3.20 -0.57 1.98
CA GLU A 99 -2.54 -0.81 3.27
C GLU A 99 -1.20 -0.10 3.43
N GLY A 100 -0.68 -0.08 4.66
CA GLY A 100 0.72 0.19 4.92
C GLY A 100 1.13 -0.15 6.35
N LEU A 101 2.41 0.04 6.62
CA LEU A 101 3.02 -0.28 7.92
C LEU A 101 3.93 0.86 8.40
N PRO A 102 3.65 1.49 9.55
CA PRO A 102 4.50 2.56 10.08
C PRO A 102 5.93 2.08 10.34
N TYR A 103 6.11 0.83 10.80
CA TYR A 103 7.42 0.23 11.03
C TYR A 103 8.28 0.22 9.76
N ALA A 104 7.72 -0.25 8.63
CA ALA A 104 8.45 -0.31 7.36
C ALA A 104 8.50 1.02 6.61
N HIS A 105 7.66 1.99 7.00
CA HIS A 105 7.49 3.26 6.30
C HIS A 105 7.19 3.06 4.82
N GLY A 106 6.21 2.21 4.56
CA GLY A 106 5.80 1.82 3.22
C GLY A 106 4.76 0.72 3.30
N ARG A 107 4.65 -0.05 2.22
CA ARG A 107 3.52 -0.96 1.98
C ARG A 107 4.00 -2.35 1.58
N PRO A 108 4.27 -3.22 2.55
CA PRO A 108 4.85 -4.53 2.30
C PRO A 108 4.00 -5.42 1.38
N ALA A 109 2.67 -5.26 1.38
CA ALA A 109 1.78 -6.10 0.59
C ALA A 109 1.58 -5.63 -0.85
N LEU A 110 1.87 -4.37 -1.17
CA LEU A 110 1.47 -3.73 -2.43
C LEU A 110 1.89 -4.54 -3.67
N ALA A 111 3.20 -4.71 -3.87
CA ALA A 111 3.75 -5.50 -4.97
C ALA A 111 3.53 -7.02 -4.78
N LEU A 112 3.58 -7.47 -3.52
CA LEU A 112 3.44 -8.88 -3.14
C LEU A 112 2.07 -9.45 -3.53
N THR A 113 1.00 -8.72 -3.24
CA THR A 113 -0.36 -9.13 -3.60
C THR A 113 -0.52 -9.30 -5.10
N GLY A 114 0.05 -8.39 -5.92
CA GLY A 114 0.01 -8.53 -7.38
C GLY A 114 0.64 -9.85 -7.87
N ALA A 115 1.83 -10.19 -7.37
CA ALA A 115 2.52 -11.43 -7.70
C ALA A 115 1.75 -12.68 -7.24
N LEU A 116 1.30 -12.71 -5.98
CA LEU A 116 0.60 -13.85 -5.42
C LEU A 116 -0.78 -14.05 -6.05
N LEU A 117 -1.49 -12.97 -6.37
CA LEU A 117 -2.74 -13.01 -7.12
C LEU A 117 -2.56 -13.69 -8.47
N ALA A 118 -1.63 -13.17 -9.27
CA ALA A 118 -1.42 -13.66 -10.62
C ALA A 118 -0.99 -15.14 -10.63
N ILE A 119 -0.01 -15.51 -9.80
CA ILE A 119 0.50 -16.90 -9.74
C ILE A 119 -0.55 -17.84 -9.14
N GLY A 120 -1.17 -17.43 -8.03
CA GLY A 120 -2.15 -18.25 -7.31
C GLY A 120 -3.34 -18.63 -8.17
N VAL A 121 -3.92 -17.66 -8.88
CA VAL A 121 -5.03 -17.91 -9.83
C VAL A 121 -4.55 -18.70 -11.05
N SER A 122 -3.43 -18.29 -11.68
CA SER A 122 -2.94 -18.96 -12.91
C SER A 122 -2.59 -20.44 -12.69
N ARG A 123 -2.12 -20.78 -11.48
CA ARG A 123 -1.74 -22.15 -11.10
C ARG A 123 -2.80 -22.88 -10.29
N ARG A 124 -3.96 -22.27 -10.05
CA ARG A 124 -5.08 -22.86 -9.28
C ARG A 124 -4.64 -23.34 -7.89
N LEU A 125 -3.85 -22.51 -7.20
CA LEU A 125 -3.37 -22.83 -5.85
C LEU A 125 -4.48 -22.60 -4.82
N SER A 126 -4.39 -23.30 -3.70
CA SER A 126 -5.33 -23.11 -2.60
C SER A 126 -5.17 -21.74 -1.92
N ILE A 127 -6.26 -21.19 -1.40
CA ILE A 127 -6.25 -19.90 -0.71
C ILE A 127 -5.33 -19.92 0.52
N GLY A 128 -5.30 -21.03 1.27
CA GLY A 128 -4.40 -21.20 2.41
C GLY A 128 -2.94 -21.01 2.00
N ARG A 129 -2.53 -21.62 0.89
CA ARG A 129 -1.17 -21.49 0.35
C ARG A 129 -0.85 -20.05 -0.08
N VAL A 130 -1.81 -19.33 -0.65
CA VAL A 130 -1.66 -17.92 -1.01
C VAL A 130 -1.53 -17.05 0.24
N LEU A 131 -2.37 -17.25 1.26
CA LEU A 131 -2.35 -16.49 2.51
C LEU A 131 -1.08 -16.74 3.32
N ASP A 132 -0.63 -18.00 3.46
CA ASP A 132 0.62 -18.31 4.15
C ASP A 132 1.83 -17.66 3.43
N SER A 133 1.80 -17.61 2.10
CA SER A 133 2.84 -16.96 1.28
C SER A 133 2.78 -15.43 1.37
N LEU A 134 1.57 -14.86 1.50
CA LEU A 134 1.37 -13.43 1.76
C LEU A 134 1.99 -13.06 3.11
N VAL A 135 1.75 -13.85 4.15
CA VAL A 135 2.36 -13.62 5.48
C VAL A 135 3.88 -13.70 5.41
N ALA A 136 4.43 -14.74 4.77
CA ALA A 136 5.87 -14.91 4.60
C ALA A 136 6.54 -13.70 3.92
N GLY A 137 5.97 -13.25 2.80
CA GLY A 137 6.47 -12.11 2.06
C GLY A 137 6.28 -10.79 2.81
N TYR A 138 5.14 -10.61 3.48
CA TYR A 138 4.84 -9.40 4.25
C TYR A 138 5.85 -9.20 5.37
N GLU A 139 6.13 -10.27 6.14
CA GLU A 139 7.07 -10.21 7.28
C GLU A 139 8.51 -9.92 6.84
N VAL A 140 8.91 -10.39 5.65
CA VAL A 140 10.22 -10.08 5.05
C VAL A 140 10.26 -8.63 4.56
N GLY A 141 9.25 -8.18 3.81
CA GLY A 141 9.14 -6.80 3.34
C GLY A 141 9.12 -5.81 4.51
N ALA A 142 8.34 -6.10 5.55
CA ALA A 142 8.24 -5.27 6.76
C ALA A 142 9.60 -5.10 7.46
N ARG A 143 10.34 -6.19 7.65
CA ARG A 143 11.68 -6.18 8.28
C ARG A 143 12.72 -5.48 7.40
N ALA A 144 12.70 -5.74 6.09
CA ALA A 144 13.58 -5.07 5.15
C ALA A 144 13.32 -3.56 5.11
N GLY A 145 12.06 -3.12 5.08
CA GLY A 145 11.72 -1.71 5.10
C GLY A 145 12.12 -1.00 6.38
N GLY A 146 11.90 -1.63 7.53
CA GLY A 146 12.34 -1.08 8.82
C GLY A 146 13.86 -0.97 8.92
N TRP A 147 14.60 -1.97 8.43
CA TRP A 147 16.06 -2.00 8.49
C TRP A 147 16.71 -1.08 7.46
N LEU A 148 16.43 -1.31 6.17
CA LEU A 148 17.14 -0.66 5.08
C LEU A 148 16.73 0.79 4.95
N ARG A 149 15.44 1.09 5.18
CA ARG A 149 14.82 2.38 4.83
C ARG A 149 15.23 2.79 3.40
N ILE A 150 15.02 4.04 3.01
CA ILE A 150 15.49 4.56 1.72
C ILE A 150 16.12 5.93 1.93
N ALA A 151 17.01 6.30 1.01
CA ALA A 151 17.59 7.63 1.03
C ALA A 151 16.51 8.72 0.80
N PRO A 152 16.76 9.96 1.25
CA PRO A 152 15.93 11.11 0.88
C PRO A 152 15.77 11.21 -0.64
N ASP A 153 14.66 11.79 -1.09
CA ASP A 153 14.30 11.91 -2.50
C ASP A 153 14.11 10.60 -3.27
N MET A 154 14.20 9.44 -2.61
CA MET A 154 13.78 8.17 -3.18
C MET A 154 12.32 7.85 -2.84
N HIS A 155 11.72 6.97 -3.64
CA HIS A 155 10.43 6.36 -3.37
C HIS A 155 10.57 4.88 -3.03
N VAL A 156 9.76 4.40 -2.08
CA VAL A 156 9.94 3.10 -1.44
C VAL A 156 9.41 1.89 -2.24
N ASP A 157 8.30 2.07 -2.94
CA ASP A 157 7.53 0.95 -3.51
C ASP A 157 8.28 0.06 -4.51
N GLY A 158 9.30 0.60 -5.18
CA GLY A 158 10.12 -0.15 -6.15
C GLY A 158 11.33 -0.85 -5.54
N ASN A 159 11.60 -0.63 -4.25
CA ASN A 159 12.82 -1.03 -3.58
C ASN A 159 12.58 -2.28 -2.70
N TRP A 160 12.73 -2.19 -1.38
CA TRP A 160 12.63 -3.32 -0.47
C TRP A 160 11.32 -4.15 -0.55
N PRO A 161 10.16 -3.66 -1.05
CA PRO A 161 9.01 -4.54 -1.28
C PRO A 161 9.33 -5.73 -2.21
N ALA A 162 10.28 -5.58 -3.13
CA ALA A 162 10.74 -6.66 -4.01
C ALA A 162 11.33 -7.85 -3.22
N MET A 163 11.94 -7.59 -2.05
CA MET A 163 12.46 -8.64 -1.16
C MET A 163 11.31 -9.45 -0.54
N GLY A 164 10.23 -8.77 -0.17
CA GLY A 164 9.00 -9.42 0.29
C GLY A 164 8.36 -10.27 -0.81
N VAL A 165 8.32 -9.76 -2.05
CA VAL A 165 7.85 -10.51 -3.22
C VAL A 165 8.69 -11.78 -3.43
N ALA A 166 10.03 -11.70 -3.42
CA ALA A 166 10.89 -12.87 -3.60
C ALA A 166 10.68 -13.94 -2.52
N ALA A 167 10.54 -13.52 -1.26
CA ALA A 167 10.24 -14.44 -0.16
C ALA A 167 8.85 -15.08 -0.29
N GLY A 168 7.83 -14.28 -0.57
CA GLY A 168 6.44 -14.74 -0.71
C GLY A 168 6.27 -15.67 -1.90
N VAL A 169 6.82 -15.33 -3.06
CA VAL A 169 6.79 -16.19 -4.26
C VAL A 169 7.61 -17.46 -4.04
N GLY A 170 8.79 -17.35 -3.42
CA GLY A 170 9.59 -18.52 -3.06
C GLY A 170 8.86 -19.47 -2.09
N HIS A 171 8.10 -18.92 -1.14
CA HIS A 171 7.22 -19.70 -0.26
C HIS A 171 6.06 -20.33 -1.05
N LEU A 172 5.40 -19.55 -1.92
CA LEU A 172 4.31 -20.00 -2.77
C LEU A 172 4.74 -21.16 -3.70
N LEU A 173 5.98 -21.16 -4.15
CA LEU A 173 6.58 -22.21 -4.99
C LEU A 173 7.22 -23.36 -4.19
N GLU A 174 7.07 -23.40 -2.86
CA GLU A 174 7.64 -24.44 -1.98
C GLU A 174 9.16 -24.59 -2.09
N LEU A 175 9.88 -23.51 -2.43
CA LEU A 175 11.33 -23.54 -2.51
C LEU A 175 11.92 -23.84 -1.12
N SER A 176 13.05 -24.55 -1.04
CA SER A 176 13.71 -24.80 0.24
C SER A 176 14.12 -23.48 0.94
N PRO A 177 14.30 -23.47 2.27
CA PRO A 177 14.75 -22.27 3.00
C PRO A 177 16.01 -21.61 2.41
N ALA A 178 16.94 -22.41 1.90
CA ALA A 178 18.17 -21.92 1.27
C ALA A 178 17.87 -21.17 -0.05
N LEU A 179 16.97 -21.72 -0.88
CA LEU A 179 16.57 -21.09 -2.13
C LEU A 179 15.73 -19.83 -1.89
N ARG A 180 14.85 -19.81 -0.88
CA ARG A 180 14.12 -18.58 -0.51
C ARG A 180 15.07 -17.47 -0.06
N TRP A 181 16.08 -17.80 0.75
CA TRP A 181 17.10 -16.83 1.14
C TRP A 181 17.91 -16.32 -0.06
N ASN A 182 18.33 -17.23 -0.95
CA ASN A 182 19.06 -16.89 -2.16
C ASN A 182 18.25 -15.95 -3.08
N ALA A 183 16.94 -16.17 -3.24
CA ALA A 183 16.06 -15.26 -3.99
C ALA A 183 16.05 -13.85 -3.38
N VAL A 184 15.90 -13.73 -2.06
CA VAL A 184 15.93 -12.42 -1.37
C VAL A 184 17.30 -11.74 -1.52
N ALA A 185 18.39 -12.50 -1.43
CA ALA A 185 19.74 -11.99 -1.66
C ALA A 185 19.96 -11.51 -3.11
N MET A 186 19.37 -12.19 -4.08
CA MET A 186 19.43 -11.80 -5.50
C MET A 186 18.70 -10.48 -5.76
N VAL A 187 17.58 -10.23 -5.07
CA VAL A 187 16.89 -8.93 -5.13
C VAL A 187 17.77 -7.81 -4.58
N ALA A 188 18.46 -8.03 -3.45
CA ALA A 188 19.33 -7.02 -2.86
C ALA A 188 20.45 -6.54 -3.81
N CYS A 189 20.85 -7.37 -4.78
CA CYS A 189 21.82 -6.98 -5.81
C CYS A 189 21.26 -5.99 -6.85
N GLN A 190 19.94 -5.79 -6.91
CA GLN A 190 19.23 -5.17 -8.04
C GLN A 190 18.22 -4.09 -7.61
N LEU A 191 18.17 -3.75 -6.32
CA LEU A 191 17.22 -2.76 -5.80
C LEU A 191 17.45 -1.38 -6.45
N PRO A 192 16.41 -0.76 -7.05
CA PRO A 192 16.56 0.47 -7.82
C PRO A 192 16.67 1.71 -6.92
N ALA A 193 17.29 2.75 -7.47
CA ALA A 193 17.21 4.12 -6.96
C ALA A 193 15.95 4.83 -7.52
N SER A 194 14.76 4.40 -7.10
CA SER A 194 13.48 5.00 -7.52
C SER A 194 13.34 6.44 -7.02
N LEU A 195 13.04 7.40 -7.90
CA LEU A 195 12.95 8.82 -7.56
C LEU A 195 11.59 9.18 -6.94
N TYR A 196 11.58 10.13 -6.01
CA TYR A 196 10.36 10.79 -5.53
C TYR A 196 9.86 11.87 -6.51
N LEU A 197 10.71 12.27 -7.47
CA LEU A 197 10.45 13.35 -8.43
C LEU A 197 9.08 13.28 -9.13
N PRO A 198 8.58 12.13 -9.63
CA PRO A 198 7.30 12.09 -10.33
C PRO A 198 6.12 12.61 -9.48
N ILE A 199 6.13 12.37 -8.17
CA ILE A 199 5.09 12.86 -7.26
C ILE A 199 5.14 14.40 -7.16
N ARG A 200 6.33 15.00 -7.24
CA ARG A 200 6.51 16.47 -7.18
C ARG A 200 6.17 17.16 -8.48
N THR A 201 6.38 16.49 -9.61
CA THR A 201 6.18 17.05 -10.95
C THR A 201 4.82 16.72 -11.54
N GLY A 202 4.07 15.80 -10.93
CA GLY A 202 2.73 15.41 -11.40
C GLY A 202 2.72 14.28 -12.41
N ASP A 203 3.75 13.44 -12.40
CA ASP A 203 3.91 12.34 -13.34
C ASP A 203 3.52 10.98 -12.71
N ASP A 204 2.70 10.22 -13.43
CA ASP A 204 2.21 8.90 -12.98
C ASP A 204 3.27 7.80 -13.04
N ALA A 205 4.48 8.10 -13.54
CA ALA A 205 5.58 7.15 -13.66
C ALA A 205 5.93 6.45 -12.33
N ARG A 206 5.67 7.12 -11.20
CA ARG A 206 5.84 6.52 -9.87
C ARG A 206 5.04 5.23 -9.69
N ASN A 207 3.85 5.12 -10.30
CA ASN A 207 3.00 3.94 -10.15
C ASN A 207 3.60 2.69 -10.81
N THR A 208 4.61 2.84 -11.67
CA THR A 208 5.35 1.69 -12.24
C THR A 208 6.33 1.04 -11.24
N TYR A 209 6.64 1.69 -10.11
CA TYR A 209 7.61 1.17 -9.14
C TYR A 209 7.16 -0.14 -8.47
N PRO A 210 5.91 -0.26 -7.96
CA PRO A 210 5.39 -1.55 -7.48
C PRO A 210 5.44 -2.67 -8.52
N ALA A 211 5.19 -2.36 -9.81
CA ALA A 211 5.26 -3.34 -10.89
C ALA A 211 6.69 -3.89 -11.06
N HIS A 212 7.69 -3.00 -11.04
CA HIS A 212 9.09 -3.42 -11.04
C HIS A 212 9.43 -4.31 -9.83
N ALA A 213 8.96 -3.95 -8.63
CA ALA A 213 9.19 -4.76 -7.44
C ALA A 213 8.54 -6.15 -7.54
N ALA A 214 7.33 -6.25 -8.10
CA ALA A 214 6.64 -7.52 -8.32
C ALA A 214 7.43 -8.41 -9.30
N VAL A 215 7.83 -7.86 -10.45
CA VAL A 215 8.59 -8.61 -11.47
C VAL A 215 9.97 -9.02 -10.96
N LEU A 216 10.72 -8.10 -10.33
CA LEU A 216 12.05 -8.38 -9.78
C LEU A 216 12.02 -9.52 -8.75
N GLY A 217 11.07 -9.47 -7.81
CA GLY A 217 10.94 -10.52 -6.80
C GLY A 217 10.52 -11.87 -7.38
N MET A 218 9.57 -11.88 -8.34
CA MET A 218 9.17 -13.09 -9.06
C MET A 218 10.34 -13.73 -9.82
N GLN A 219 11.08 -12.92 -10.58
CA GLN A 219 12.23 -13.37 -11.34
C GLN A 219 13.32 -13.92 -10.43
N ALA A 220 13.61 -13.26 -9.30
CA ALA A 220 14.60 -13.74 -8.34
C ALA A 220 14.21 -15.10 -7.72
N ALA A 221 12.92 -15.30 -7.41
CA ALA A 221 12.43 -16.59 -6.90
C ALA A 221 12.57 -17.71 -7.95
N LEU A 222 12.19 -17.44 -9.20
CA LEU A 222 12.32 -18.40 -10.31
C LEU A 222 13.80 -18.69 -10.64
N ALA A 223 14.65 -17.67 -10.68
CA ALA A 223 16.09 -17.79 -10.89
C ALA A 223 16.73 -18.64 -9.80
N SER A 224 16.37 -18.40 -8.54
CA SER A 224 16.83 -19.24 -7.44
C SER A 224 16.34 -20.68 -7.57
N ALA A 225 15.09 -20.91 -7.98
CA ALA A 225 14.56 -22.26 -8.21
C ALA A 225 15.35 -23.00 -9.32
N ALA A 226 15.87 -22.27 -10.31
CA ALA A 226 16.72 -22.77 -11.37
C ALA A 226 18.20 -22.96 -10.96
N GLY A 227 18.57 -22.64 -9.71
CA GLY A 227 19.93 -22.80 -9.19
C GLY A 227 20.87 -21.62 -9.45
N ILE A 228 20.36 -20.46 -9.91
CA ILE A 228 21.16 -19.25 -10.06
C ILE A 228 21.47 -18.69 -8.65
N SER A 229 22.76 -18.54 -8.34
CA SER A 229 23.23 -18.12 -7.02
C SER A 229 23.40 -16.61 -6.89
N ALA A 230 23.10 -16.06 -5.71
CA ALA A 230 23.48 -14.71 -5.28
C ALA A 230 24.65 -14.77 -4.27
N PRO A 231 25.43 -13.69 -4.13
CA PRO A 231 26.45 -13.61 -3.08
C PRO A 231 25.85 -13.75 -1.68
N GLU A 232 26.47 -14.57 -0.82
CA GLU A 232 25.95 -14.84 0.54
C GLU A 232 25.74 -13.56 1.36
N GLN A 233 26.62 -12.56 1.18
CA GLN A 233 26.59 -11.29 1.88
C GLN A 233 25.84 -10.16 1.14
N ALA A 234 25.14 -10.45 0.04
CA ALA A 234 24.52 -9.41 -0.80
C ALA A 234 23.62 -8.44 -0.02
N ILE A 235 22.79 -8.95 0.89
CA ILE A 235 21.87 -8.13 1.70
C ILE A 235 22.66 -7.23 2.66
N ALA A 236 23.67 -7.78 3.33
CA ALA A 236 24.52 -7.01 4.25
C ALA A 236 25.32 -5.95 3.51
N ASP A 237 25.81 -6.27 2.31
CA ASP A 237 26.54 -5.34 1.47
C ASP A 237 25.65 -4.20 0.99
N TYR A 238 24.42 -4.51 0.55
CA TYR A 238 23.43 -3.48 0.25
C TYR A 238 23.17 -2.58 1.45
N ALA A 239 22.92 -3.17 2.63
CA ALA A 239 22.65 -2.41 3.85
C ALA A 239 23.81 -1.44 4.20
N ARG A 240 25.05 -1.93 4.23
CA ARG A 240 26.22 -1.08 4.53
C ARG A 240 26.41 0.09 3.56
N ASN A 241 26.09 -0.12 2.28
CA ASN A 241 26.37 0.88 1.25
C ASN A 241 25.18 1.80 0.94
N ARG A 242 23.95 1.36 1.22
CA ARG A 242 22.72 1.99 0.71
C ARG A 242 21.62 2.18 1.74
N ALA A 243 21.66 1.52 2.90
CA ALA A 243 20.64 1.73 3.92
C ALA A 243 20.71 3.15 4.47
N HIS A 244 19.55 3.71 4.80
CA HIS A 244 19.48 5.01 5.45
C HIS A 244 19.90 4.88 6.93
N PRO A 245 20.59 5.88 7.52
CA PRO A 245 20.96 5.87 8.93
C PRO A 245 19.77 5.75 9.90
N ASP A 246 18.58 6.20 9.50
CA ASP A 246 17.34 6.12 10.30
C ASP A 246 16.66 4.73 10.26
N GLY A 247 17.44 3.69 9.97
CA GLY A 247 17.04 2.29 10.12
C GLY A 247 16.56 2.01 11.54
N ARG A 248 15.50 1.22 11.65
CA ARG A 248 14.98 0.75 12.94
C ARG A 248 15.84 -0.41 13.47
N PRO A 249 15.93 -0.61 14.79
CA PRO A 249 16.64 -1.75 15.35
C PRO A 249 16.00 -3.07 14.91
N ALA A 250 16.79 -4.15 14.91
CA ALA A 250 16.30 -5.48 14.59
C ALA A 250 15.13 -5.86 15.52
N PRO A 251 13.97 -6.26 14.97
CA PRO A 251 12.83 -6.58 15.79
C PRO A 251 12.97 -7.96 16.41
N ALA A 252 12.23 -8.19 17.50
CA ALA A 252 12.09 -9.53 18.06
C ALA A 252 11.60 -10.50 16.98
N GLN A 253 12.15 -11.71 17.00
CA GLN A 253 11.84 -12.68 15.97
C GLN A 253 10.35 -12.99 15.98
N ASP A 254 9.72 -13.26 17.12
CA ASP A 254 8.31 -13.65 17.30
C ASP A 254 7.27 -12.53 17.01
N ARG A 255 7.69 -11.30 16.70
CA ARG A 255 6.78 -10.19 16.35
C ARG A 255 6.15 -10.39 14.96
N TRP A 256 4.83 -10.15 14.85
CA TRP A 256 4.06 -10.25 13.62
C TRP A 256 3.63 -8.87 13.10
N PHE A 257 4.36 -8.33 12.12
CA PHE A 257 4.09 -7.01 11.58
C PHE A 257 2.79 -6.93 10.77
N ILE A 258 2.33 -8.04 10.20
CA ILE A 258 1.04 -8.06 9.51
C ILE A 258 -0.12 -7.65 10.42
N LEU A 259 -0.08 -8.00 11.72
CA LEU A 259 -1.08 -7.60 12.69
C LEU A 259 -1.02 -6.10 13.02
N GLU A 260 0.12 -5.46 12.79
CA GLU A 260 0.38 -4.03 13.00
C GLU A 260 0.16 -3.18 11.73
N SER A 261 -0.25 -3.80 10.63
CA SER A 261 -0.59 -3.10 9.40
C SER A 261 -1.86 -2.26 9.55
N TYR A 262 -1.91 -1.13 8.85
CA TYR A 262 -3.10 -0.30 8.75
C TYR A 262 -3.80 -0.45 7.41
N PHE A 263 -5.10 -0.19 7.38
CA PHE A 263 -5.88 0.06 6.17
C PHE A 263 -6.19 1.54 6.04
N LYS A 264 -6.19 2.04 4.81
CA LYS A 264 -6.60 3.40 4.52
C LYS A 264 -8.10 3.42 4.19
N PRO A 265 -8.96 4.14 4.95
CA PRO A 265 -10.38 4.24 4.61
C PRO A 265 -10.62 5.07 3.34
N HIS A 266 -9.69 6.00 3.09
CA HIS A 266 -9.69 6.97 1.99
C HIS A 266 -8.44 6.80 1.12
N ALA A 267 -8.51 7.31 -0.09
CA ALA A 267 -7.40 7.32 -1.04
C ALA A 267 -6.33 8.35 -0.64
N GLY A 268 -5.20 8.41 -1.37
CA GLY A 268 -4.13 9.35 -1.10
C GLY A 268 -3.15 8.97 0.03
N VAL A 269 -2.09 9.77 0.18
CA VAL A 269 -1.00 9.52 1.15
C VAL A 269 -1.50 9.58 2.59
N ARG A 270 -1.02 8.67 3.44
CA ARG A 270 -1.48 8.53 4.83
C ARG A 270 -1.28 9.80 5.66
N HIS A 271 -0.27 10.61 5.33
CA HIS A 271 -0.02 11.89 5.99
C HIS A 271 -1.19 12.88 5.84
N ALA A 272 -1.86 12.91 4.67
CA ALA A 272 -3.00 13.78 4.42
C ALA A 272 -4.25 13.38 5.22
N HIS A 273 -4.30 12.14 5.71
CA HIS A 273 -5.47 11.61 6.41
C HIS A 273 -5.71 12.28 7.76
N TYR A 274 -4.67 12.81 8.42
CA TYR A 274 -4.84 13.53 9.69
C TYR A 274 -5.66 14.81 9.54
N GLY A 275 -5.36 15.60 8.51
CA GLY A 275 -6.15 16.80 8.18
C GLY A 275 -7.55 16.43 7.66
N LEU A 276 -7.64 15.37 6.84
CA LEU A 276 -8.92 14.86 6.35
C LEU A 276 -9.85 14.44 7.50
N GLU A 277 -9.41 13.63 8.45
CA GLU A 277 -10.24 13.18 9.58
C GLU A 277 -10.72 14.35 10.43
N ALA A 278 -9.86 15.36 10.66
CA ALA A 278 -10.25 16.58 11.35
C ALA A 278 -11.33 17.35 10.56
N ALA A 279 -11.18 17.43 9.23
CA ALA A 279 -12.15 18.03 8.34
C ALA A 279 -13.50 17.30 8.33
N LEU A 280 -13.51 15.95 8.39
CA LEU A 280 -14.75 15.16 8.46
C LEU A 280 -15.55 15.48 9.74
N SER A 281 -14.86 15.58 10.87
CA SER A 281 -15.46 15.96 12.15
C SER A 281 -16.07 17.37 12.10
N ILE A 282 -15.32 18.34 11.58
CA ILE A 282 -15.81 19.72 11.45
C ILE A 282 -16.96 19.83 10.44
N ARG A 283 -16.90 19.09 9.32
CA ARG A 283 -17.98 19.05 8.32
C ARG A 283 -19.30 18.61 8.95
N HIS A 284 -19.27 17.64 9.85
CA HIS A 284 -20.47 17.19 10.58
C HIS A 284 -21.05 18.33 11.44
N GLN A 285 -20.19 19.09 12.14
CA GLN A 285 -20.59 20.25 12.96
C GLN A 285 -21.17 21.39 12.11
N LEU A 286 -20.65 21.59 10.90
CA LEU A 286 -21.15 22.57 9.93
C LEU A 286 -22.43 22.14 9.22
N HIS A 287 -22.89 20.90 9.43
CA HIS A 287 -23.95 20.26 8.64
C HIS A 287 -23.67 20.35 7.12
N ALA A 288 -22.42 20.14 6.72
CA ALA A 288 -21.93 20.25 5.34
C ALA A 288 -22.09 21.62 4.66
N ARG A 289 -22.38 22.70 5.42
CA ARG A 289 -22.46 24.06 4.88
C ARG A 289 -21.08 24.69 4.83
N THR A 290 -20.41 24.58 3.69
CA THR A 290 -19.02 25.03 3.52
C THR A 290 -18.89 26.47 3.01
N SER A 291 -19.97 27.05 2.44
CA SER A 291 -19.95 28.36 1.80
C SER A 291 -19.61 29.52 2.75
N SER A 292 -19.87 29.37 4.05
CA SER A 292 -19.53 30.37 5.07
C SER A 292 -18.07 30.28 5.52
N ILE A 293 -17.33 29.22 5.20
CA ILE A 293 -15.93 29.06 5.60
C ILE A 293 -15.10 30.16 4.94
N CYS A 294 -14.39 30.95 5.75
CA CYS A 294 -13.52 32.04 5.30
C CYS A 294 -12.03 31.80 5.63
N ARG A 295 -11.69 30.86 6.52
CA ARG A 295 -10.32 30.47 6.82
C ARG A 295 -10.25 29.04 7.37
N ALA A 296 -9.18 28.32 7.05
CA ALA A 296 -8.82 27.06 7.70
C ALA A 296 -7.32 27.06 8.06
N ARG A 297 -6.97 26.69 9.28
CA ARG A 297 -5.57 26.52 9.72
C ARG A 297 -5.33 25.07 10.14
N LEU A 298 -4.44 24.40 9.43
CA LEU A 298 -4.00 23.03 9.71
C LEU A 298 -2.62 23.06 10.37
N ARG A 299 -2.57 22.81 11.66
CA ARG A 299 -1.32 22.50 12.37
C ARG A 299 -1.02 21.00 12.22
N VAL A 300 0.19 20.62 11.84
CA VAL A 300 0.54 19.22 11.55
C VAL A 300 2.00 18.90 11.87
N TYR A 301 2.35 17.63 12.08
CA TYR A 301 3.75 17.22 12.28
C TYR A 301 4.62 17.44 11.01
N PRO A 302 5.91 17.79 11.14
CA PRO A 302 6.73 18.23 10.01
C PRO A 302 6.90 17.22 8.86
N GLU A 303 6.98 15.92 9.16
CA GLU A 303 7.12 14.88 8.12
C GLU A 303 5.94 14.92 7.12
N ALA A 304 4.73 15.31 7.57
CA ALA A 304 3.59 15.42 6.69
C ALA A 304 3.78 16.48 5.60
N THR A 305 4.46 17.60 5.90
CA THR A 305 4.69 18.66 4.91
C THR A 305 5.76 18.28 3.88
N ILE A 306 6.63 17.33 4.20
CA ILE A 306 7.64 16.80 3.27
C ILE A 306 6.98 15.91 2.22
N TYR A 307 6.14 14.97 2.66
CA TYR A 307 5.53 13.99 1.75
C TYR A 307 4.23 14.47 1.11
N ALA A 308 3.44 15.29 1.81
CA ALA A 308 2.10 15.70 1.42
C ALA A 308 1.95 17.23 1.26
N GLY A 309 3.07 17.93 1.01
CA GLY A 309 3.11 19.40 0.94
C GLY A 309 2.64 20.01 -0.37
N ASN A 310 2.17 19.23 -1.35
CA ASN A 310 1.75 19.77 -2.65
C ASN A 310 0.57 20.76 -2.48
N ARG A 311 0.68 21.95 -3.08
CA ARG A 311 -0.34 23.01 -3.05
C ARG A 311 -0.92 23.23 -4.45
N ASN A 312 -2.19 23.64 -4.51
CA ASN A 312 -2.90 23.87 -5.78
C ASN A 312 -2.70 22.72 -6.81
N PRO A 313 -2.93 21.44 -6.44
CA PRO A 313 -2.63 20.32 -7.32
C PRO A 313 -3.59 20.26 -8.51
N HIS A 314 -3.07 20.16 -9.73
CA HIS A 314 -3.88 19.99 -10.96
C HIS A 314 -3.82 18.59 -11.55
N ALA A 315 -2.94 17.74 -11.03
CA ALA A 315 -2.78 16.35 -11.47
C ALA A 315 -3.22 15.38 -10.36
N PRO A 316 -3.83 14.23 -10.70
CA PRO A 316 -4.22 13.20 -9.74
C PRO A 316 -3.11 12.83 -8.74
N ILE A 317 -1.90 12.57 -9.22
CA ILE A 317 -0.78 12.16 -8.36
C ILE A 317 -0.32 13.29 -7.42
N THR A 318 -0.36 14.56 -7.82
CA THR A 318 -0.03 15.65 -6.88
C THR A 318 -1.13 15.85 -5.84
N ALA A 319 -2.39 15.66 -6.25
CA ALA A 319 -3.58 15.75 -5.40
C ALA A 319 -3.59 14.68 -4.30
N GLN A 320 -3.22 13.44 -4.63
CA GLN A 320 -3.07 12.34 -3.67
C GLN A 320 -2.02 12.62 -2.59
N PHE A 321 -1.09 13.56 -2.83
CA PHE A 321 -0.02 13.96 -1.93
C PHE A 321 -0.17 15.44 -1.50
N SER A 322 -1.40 15.88 -1.23
CA SER A 322 -1.72 17.24 -0.79
C SER A 322 -2.52 17.28 0.52
N LEU A 323 -1.95 17.89 1.56
CA LEU A 323 -2.59 18.14 2.84
C LEU A 323 -3.79 19.08 2.71
N SER A 324 -3.63 20.19 1.98
CA SER A 324 -4.67 21.20 1.80
C SER A 324 -5.85 20.65 1.01
N LEU A 325 -5.59 19.87 -0.04
CA LEU A 325 -6.65 19.20 -0.79
C LEU A 325 -7.37 18.16 0.08
N GLY A 326 -6.64 17.39 0.90
CA GLY A 326 -7.24 16.41 1.81
C GLY A 326 -8.23 17.05 2.79
N VAL A 327 -7.86 18.19 3.39
CA VAL A 327 -8.76 19.00 4.23
C VAL A 327 -9.97 19.50 3.43
N ALA A 328 -9.73 20.08 2.26
CA ALA A 328 -10.78 20.64 1.41
C ALA A 328 -11.78 19.56 0.94
N ALA A 329 -11.30 18.39 0.52
CA ALA A 329 -12.13 17.26 0.13
C ALA A 329 -12.94 16.71 1.31
N GLY A 330 -12.31 16.63 2.49
CA GLY A 330 -12.99 16.30 3.74
C GLY A 330 -14.16 17.22 4.05
N LEU A 331 -13.96 18.54 3.92
CA LEU A 331 -15.01 19.54 4.13
C LEU A 331 -16.11 19.49 3.05
N ARG A 332 -15.70 19.43 1.78
CA ARG A 332 -16.60 19.51 0.62
C ARG A 332 -17.42 18.25 0.43
N PHE A 333 -16.76 17.10 0.32
CA PHE A 333 -17.37 15.84 -0.08
C PHE A 333 -17.62 14.89 1.09
N GLY A 334 -16.95 15.10 2.23
CA GLY A 334 -17.01 14.14 3.34
C GLY A 334 -16.23 12.86 3.06
N ALA A 335 -15.35 12.86 2.05
CA ALA A 335 -14.48 11.74 1.69
C ALA A 335 -13.35 12.22 0.77
N MET A 336 -12.28 11.42 0.70
CA MET A 336 -11.21 11.53 -0.29
C MET A 336 -11.06 10.16 -0.97
N ASP A 337 -12.02 9.80 -1.81
CA ASP A 337 -12.09 8.49 -2.48
C ASP A 337 -11.59 8.62 -3.95
N PRO A 338 -11.28 7.52 -4.67
CA PRO A 338 -10.66 7.55 -5.99
C PRO A 338 -11.35 8.46 -7.02
N ASP A 339 -12.68 8.55 -6.97
CA ASP A 339 -13.48 9.43 -7.84
C ASP A 339 -13.11 10.91 -7.72
N LEU A 340 -12.55 11.34 -6.58
CA LEU A 340 -12.04 12.70 -6.40
C LEU A 340 -10.94 13.05 -7.40
N PHE A 341 -10.11 12.07 -7.77
CA PHE A 341 -8.96 12.28 -8.64
C PHE A 341 -9.30 12.18 -10.12
N ARG A 342 -10.59 12.22 -10.46
CA ARG A 342 -11.08 12.38 -11.83
C ARG A 342 -11.28 13.87 -12.11
N ASP A 343 -11.08 14.27 -13.37
CA ASP A 343 -10.96 15.67 -13.79
C ASP A 343 -12.15 16.55 -13.34
N GLU A 344 -13.38 16.03 -13.34
CA GLU A 344 -14.56 16.82 -12.98
C GLU A 344 -14.58 17.19 -11.49
N ARG A 345 -14.23 16.25 -10.60
CA ARG A 345 -14.26 16.49 -9.15
C ARG A 345 -13.05 17.25 -8.67
N LEU A 346 -11.88 16.98 -9.25
CA LEU A 346 -10.66 17.70 -8.90
C LEU A 346 -10.79 19.20 -9.22
N ASN A 347 -11.62 19.56 -10.20
CA ASN A 347 -11.88 20.94 -10.60
C ASN A 347 -13.17 21.55 -10.01
N ASP A 348 -13.81 20.91 -9.02
CA ASP A 348 -14.99 21.47 -8.33
C ASP A 348 -14.65 22.87 -7.74
N PRO A 349 -15.41 23.94 -8.10
CA PRO A 349 -15.07 25.29 -7.68
C PRO A 349 -15.03 25.49 -6.17
N GLU A 350 -15.88 24.77 -5.44
CA GLU A 350 -15.92 24.86 -3.97
C GLU A 350 -14.75 24.11 -3.33
N LEU A 351 -14.34 22.95 -3.88
CA LEU A 351 -13.09 22.28 -3.49
C LEU A 351 -11.89 23.21 -3.68
N ARG A 352 -11.79 23.85 -4.84
CA ARG A 352 -10.70 24.80 -5.16
C ARG A 352 -10.70 25.98 -4.22
N ARG A 353 -11.87 26.57 -3.95
CA ARG A 353 -12.01 27.66 -2.98
C ARG A 353 -11.55 27.22 -1.59
N LEU A 354 -12.01 26.07 -1.10
CA LEU A 354 -11.65 25.57 0.23
C LEU A 354 -10.15 25.26 0.35
N GLU A 355 -9.52 24.66 -0.66
CA GLU A 355 -8.07 24.38 -0.66
C GLU A 355 -7.24 25.66 -0.50
N GLN A 356 -7.65 26.74 -1.17
CA GLN A 356 -7.00 28.05 -1.07
C GLN A 356 -7.11 28.68 0.32
N LEU A 357 -8.14 28.33 1.10
CA LEU A 357 -8.33 28.83 2.45
C LEU A 357 -7.50 28.08 3.50
N VAL A 358 -6.89 26.94 3.14
CA VAL A 358 -6.09 26.13 4.07
C VAL A 358 -4.68 26.70 4.21
N ASP A 359 -4.38 27.21 5.39
CA ASP A 359 -3.04 27.54 5.85
C ASP A 359 -2.42 26.32 6.56
N ILE A 360 -1.17 25.97 6.29
CA ILE A 360 -0.52 24.78 6.85
C ILE A 360 0.67 25.22 7.70
N GLU A 361 0.66 24.80 8.97
CA GLU A 361 1.68 25.15 9.95
C GLU A 361 2.32 23.86 10.51
N PRO A 362 3.59 23.55 10.18
CA PRO A 362 4.29 22.44 10.83
C PRO A 362 4.55 22.76 12.31
N VAL A 363 4.34 21.78 13.19
CA VAL A 363 4.55 21.87 14.65
C VAL A 363 5.82 21.08 15.02
N PRO A 364 6.98 21.73 15.21
CA PRO A 364 8.25 21.05 15.43
C PRO A 364 8.25 20.11 16.64
N GLU A 365 7.52 20.46 17.69
CA GLU A 365 7.42 19.69 18.94
C GLU A 365 6.84 18.29 18.70
N TRP A 366 5.86 18.16 17.80
CA TRP A 366 5.31 16.86 17.42
C TRP A 366 6.34 16.01 16.65
N GLY A 367 7.17 16.62 15.81
CA GLY A 367 8.28 15.92 15.17
C GLY A 367 9.33 15.41 16.17
N GLN A 368 9.71 16.25 17.14
CA GLN A 368 10.65 15.90 18.20
C GLN A 368 10.13 14.76 19.09
N ALA A 369 8.83 14.77 19.38
CA ALA A 369 8.14 13.73 20.15
C ALA A 369 7.83 12.46 19.32
N GLN A 370 8.16 12.42 18.02
CA GLN A 370 7.77 11.35 17.09
C GLN A 370 6.25 11.11 17.07
N GLN A 371 5.49 12.17 17.32
CA GLN A 371 4.03 12.16 17.38
C GLN A 371 3.47 12.58 16.03
N ARG A 372 2.67 11.70 15.42
CA ARG A 372 1.92 12.04 14.22
C ARG A 372 0.55 12.57 14.63
N ALA A 373 0.33 13.86 14.45
CA ALA A 373 -0.94 14.51 14.81
C ALA A 373 -1.28 15.69 13.88
N ALA A 374 -2.56 16.02 13.81
CA ALA A 374 -3.02 17.27 13.22
C ALA A 374 -4.03 17.96 14.14
N HIS A 375 -4.09 19.28 14.03
CA HIS A 375 -5.14 20.10 14.60
C HIS A 375 -5.66 21.04 13.52
N LEU A 376 -6.94 20.95 13.21
CA LEU A 376 -7.61 21.79 12.22
C LEU A 376 -8.52 22.77 12.95
N GLN A 377 -8.37 24.06 12.61
CA GLN A 377 -9.26 25.14 13.01
C GLN A 377 -9.92 25.70 11.74
N VAL A 378 -11.24 25.90 11.76
CA VAL A 378 -12.03 26.45 10.66
C VAL A 378 -12.85 27.62 11.17
N GLU A 379 -12.74 28.77 10.51
CA GLU A 379 -13.47 29.99 10.81
C GLU A 379 -14.54 30.23 9.74
N THR A 380 -15.73 30.64 10.18
CA THR A 380 -16.84 31.05 9.31
C THR A 380 -17.00 32.57 9.28
N SER A 381 -17.63 33.08 8.22
CA SER A 381 -17.81 34.52 7.99
C SER A 381 -18.65 35.25 9.03
N ASP A 382 -19.42 34.53 9.84
CA ASP A 382 -20.19 35.02 11.00
C ASP A 382 -19.37 35.00 12.30
N GLY A 383 -18.10 34.60 12.26
CA GLY A 383 -17.17 34.60 13.38
C GLY A 383 -17.16 33.31 14.20
N ALA A 384 -17.93 32.27 13.83
CA ALA A 384 -17.86 30.99 14.52
C ALA A 384 -16.55 30.25 14.19
N VAL A 385 -16.03 29.50 15.17
CA VAL A 385 -14.79 28.74 15.06
C VAL A 385 -15.06 27.28 15.43
N PHE A 386 -14.63 26.38 14.56
CA PHE A 386 -14.74 24.93 14.75
C PHE A 386 -13.34 24.33 14.77
N GLU A 387 -13.09 23.42 15.71
CA GLU A 387 -11.76 22.84 15.91
C GLU A 387 -11.84 21.32 16.10
N HIS A 388 -10.83 20.61 15.61
CA HIS A 388 -10.67 19.20 15.88
C HIS A 388 -9.19 18.77 15.84
N SER A 389 -8.78 17.94 16.80
CA SER A 389 -7.45 17.34 16.86
C SER A 389 -7.53 15.84 16.56
N VAL A 390 -6.54 15.33 15.84
CA VAL A 390 -6.41 13.92 15.48
C VAL A 390 -4.98 13.46 15.72
N ASP A 391 -4.79 12.45 16.56
CA ASP A 391 -3.51 11.76 16.79
C ASP A 391 -3.54 10.29 16.34
N THR A 392 -4.74 9.74 16.15
CA THR A 392 -4.98 8.34 15.78
C THR A 392 -5.95 8.26 14.62
N LEU A 393 -5.54 7.57 13.55
CA LEU A 393 -6.34 7.45 12.33
C LEU A 393 -7.17 6.16 12.31
N PRO A 394 -8.38 6.18 11.74
CA PRO A 394 -9.09 4.94 11.44
C PRO A 394 -8.27 4.04 10.51
N GLY A 395 -8.38 2.74 10.76
CA GLY A 395 -7.63 1.66 10.14
C GLY A 395 -6.23 1.42 10.71
N SER A 396 -5.74 2.25 11.65
CA SER A 396 -4.52 1.95 12.42
C SER A 396 -4.72 0.73 13.34
N PRO A 397 -3.65 0.09 13.85
CA PRO A 397 -3.77 -0.98 14.84
C PRO A 397 -4.58 -0.57 16.08
N GLU A 398 -4.49 0.69 16.50
CA GLU A 398 -5.19 1.25 17.66
C GLU A 398 -6.68 1.52 17.37
N ARG A 399 -7.02 1.74 16.10
CA ARG A 399 -8.41 1.98 15.63
C ARG A 399 -8.66 1.21 14.34
N PRO A 400 -8.69 -0.14 14.36
CA PRO A 400 -8.72 -0.95 13.14
C PRO A 400 -10.06 -0.81 12.41
N LEU A 401 -10.05 -1.02 11.09
CA LEU A 401 -11.30 -1.18 10.35
C LEU A 401 -11.91 -2.54 10.64
N THR A 402 -13.23 -2.58 10.76
CA THR A 402 -13.97 -3.85 10.82
C THR A 402 -13.97 -4.52 9.44
N ALA A 403 -14.29 -5.82 9.39
CA ALA A 403 -14.40 -6.53 8.13
C ALA A 403 -15.44 -5.88 7.21
N GLU A 404 -16.57 -5.44 7.77
CA GLU A 404 -17.65 -4.76 7.05
C GLU A 404 -17.19 -3.44 6.45
N GLN A 405 -16.35 -2.67 7.16
CA GLN A 405 -15.77 -1.43 6.63
C GLN A 405 -14.80 -1.69 5.48
N VAL A 406 -14.01 -2.78 5.54
CA VAL A 406 -13.14 -3.19 4.42
C VAL A 406 -13.97 -3.67 3.24
N VAL A 407 -15.05 -4.41 3.46
CA VAL A 407 -15.99 -4.83 2.41
C VAL A 407 -16.66 -3.62 1.75
N GLU A 408 -17.18 -2.67 2.53
CA GLU A 408 -17.81 -1.48 1.97
C GLU A 408 -16.80 -0.61 1.21
N LYS A 409 -15.54 -0.55 1.67
CA LYS A 409 -14.46 0.05 0.87
C LYS A 409 -14.25 -0.70 -0.45
N PHE A 410 -14.15 -2.03 -0.43
CA PHE A 410 -14.01 -2.83 -1.64
C PHE A 410 -15.14 -2.56 -2.63
N VAL A 411 -16.39 -2.54 -2.16
CA VAL A 411 -17.56 -2.24 -2.99
C VAL A 411 -17.45 -0.85 -3.63
N ARG A 412 -17.07 0.19 -2.87
CA ARG A 412 -16.87 1.54 -3.41
C ARG A 412 -15.74 1.59 -4.45
N TYR A 413 -14.59 1.00 -4.16
CA TYR A 413 -13.41 1.05 -5.01
C TYR A 413 -13.56 0.20 -6.28
N SER A 414 -14.35 -0.86 -6.21
CA SER A 414 -14.60 -1.74 -7.36
C SER A 414 -15.79 -1.30 -8.22
N ALA A 415 -16.52 -0.24 -7.87
CA ALA A 415 -17.80 0.12 -8.46
C ALA A 415 -17.76 0.42 -9.98
N SER A 416 -16.61 0.85 -10.51
CA SER A 416 -16.43 1.05 -11.96
C SER A 416 -16.25 -0.26 -12.74
N SER A 417 -15.91 -1.34 -12.04
CA SER A 417 -15.64 -2.66 -12.64
C SER A 417 -16.72 -3.70 -12.30
N LEU A 418 -17.37 -3.57 -11.14
CA LEU A 418 -18.30 -4.55 -10.60
C LEU A 418 -19.59 -3.87 -10.13
N ASN A 419 -20.70 -4.58 -10.28
CA ASN A 419 -21.92 -4.24 -9.54
C ASN A 419 -21.76 -4.65 -8.06
N ARG A 420 -22.56 -4.03 -7.17
CA ARG A 420 -22.51 -4.28 -5.72
C ARG A 420 -22.69 -5.76 -5.37
N THR A 421 -23.62 -6.47 -6.00
CA THR A 421 -23.90 -7.88 -5.73
C THR A 421 -22.70 -8.79 -6.03
N SER A 422 -22.06 -8.64 -7.19
CA SER A 422 -20.85 -9.41 -7.54
C SER A 422 -19.69 -9.05 -6.60
N ALA A 423 -19.54 -7.78 -6.23
CA ALA A 423 -18.52 -7.34 -5.27
C ALA A 423 -18.72 -7.96 -3.88
N GLU A 424 -19.94 -7.94 -3.34
CA GLU A 424 -20.28 -8.55 -2.04
C GLU A 424 -20.12 -10.07 -2.04
N ARG A 425 -20.48 -10.73 -3.15
CA ARG A 425 -20.28 -12.18 -3.34
C ARG A 425 -18.80 -12.54 -3.31
N PHE A 426 -17.96 -11.81 -4.04
CA PHE A 426 -16.51 -12.00 -4.01
C PHE A 426 -15.93 -11.75 -2.61
N CYS A 427 -16.36 -10.70 -1.92
CA CYS A 427 -15.94 -10.42 -0.54
C CYS A 427 -16.27 -11.58 0.39
N SER A 428 -17.51 -12.07 0.34
CA SER A 428 -17.96 -13.20 1.15
C SER A 428 -17.11 -14.46 0.87
N ALA A 429 -16.89 -14.78 -0.41
CA ALA A 429 -16.04 -15.89 -0.80
C ALA A 429 -14.60 -15.74 -0.28
N MET A 430 -13.98 -14.57 -0.43
CA MET A 430 -12.62 -14.30 0.05
C MET A 430 -12.48 -14.37 1.58
N LEU A 431 -13.51 -13.97 2.33
CA LEU A 431 -13.47 -13.97 3.79
C LEU A 431 -13.78 -15.34 4.40
N HIS A 432 -14.61 -16.15 3.74
CA HIS A 432 -15.15 -17.39 4.32
C HIS A 432 -14.71 -18.68 3.63
N ALA A 433 -14.05 -18.61 2.46
CA ALA A 433 -13.52 -19.80 1.80
C ALA A 433 -12.52 -20.55 2.69
N THR A 434 -12.64 -21.87 2.69
CA THR A 434 -11.70 -22.76 3.39
C THR A 434 -10.28 -22.59 2.83
N GLU A 435 -9.27 -22.95 3.61
CA GLU A 435 -7.87 -22.89 3.17
C GLU A 435 -7.61 -23.78 1.94
N GLU A 436 -8.37 -24.87 1.75
CA GLU A 436 -8.26 -25.78 0.61
C GLU A 436 -8.97 -25.29 -0.66
N THR A 437 -9.76 -24.21 -0.58
CA THR A 437 -10.49 -23.68 -1.73
C THR A 437 -9.51 -23.20 -2.81
N ASP A 438 -9.76 -23.61 -4.07
CA ASP A 438 -9.02 -23.15 -5.25
C ASP A 438 -9.17 -21.64 -5.40
N PHE A 439 -8.06 -20.90 -5.37
CA PHE A 439 -8.11 -19.44 -5.48
C PHE A 439 -8.68 -18.99 -6.83
N ALA A 440 -8.48 -19.77 -7.89
CA ALA A 440 -9.07 -19.47 -9.20
C ALA A 440 -10.60 -19.52 -9.18
N SER A 441 -11.22 -20.37 -8.34
CA SER A 441 -12.68 -20.42 -8.24
C SER A 441 -13.23 -19.16 -7.57
N VAL A 442 -12.56 -18.64 -6.55
CA VAL A 442 -12.95 -17.37 -5.92
C VAL A 442 -12.70 -16.19 -6.84
N TRP A 443 -11.58 -16.18 -7.59
CA TRP A 443 -11.34 -15.16 -8.60
C TRP A 443 -12.43 -15.13 -9.69
N HIS A 444 -12.94 -16.31 -10.09
CA HIS A 444 -13.97 -16.41 -11.11
C HIS A 444 -15.30 -15.73 -10.71
N GLU A 445 -15.57 -15.54 -9.41
CA GLU A 445 -16.73 -14.79 -8.91
C GLU A 445 -16.73 -13.31 -9.37
N LEU A 446 -15.57 -12.76 -9.75
CA LEU A 446 -15.44 -11.42 -10.34
C LEU A 446 -15.77 -11.37 -11.83
N MET A 447 -15.81 -12.53 -12.49
CA MET A 447 -16.03 -12.66 -13.94
C MET A 447 -17.50 -12.92 -14.27
N THR A 448 -18.34 -13.16 -13.26
CA THR A 448 -19.76 -13.54 -13.36
C THR A 448 -20.68 -12.48 -12.76
#